data_AF-A0A3M1H6J3-F1
#
_entry.id   AF-A0A3M1H6J3-F1
#
_cell.length_a   1.000
_cell.length_b   1.000
_cell.length_c   1.000
_cell.angle_alpha   90.00
_cell.angle_beta   90.00
_cell.angle_gamma   90.00
#
_symmetry.space_group_name_H-M   'P 1'
#
loop_
_entity.id
_entity.type
_entity.pdbx_description
1 polymer ?
#
loop_
_entity_poly.entity_id
_entity_poly.type
_entity_poly.pdbx_seq_one_letter_code
_entity_poly.pdbx_strand_id
1 'polypeptide(L)'
;MNQWTHLFILKIAYQKGVFQKNTLLEAIKASEKEKVTLLNYLIKRFPSFKEVSQAIQEEASKHPSWPSHPQQILKENQRIYLDLKEIKSIPNLEKEFHTAQKLVALGKAVWLHHFIAEKQVISLPELEIMLSIEREGKIYCPQCGYSLTILEYCPWRLYPCLFCSHSLEIKKENPLEKYETRYSSPTEVSSKGEKKQNFHRFQIQKVLGRGGMGTVYLVYDPEIQKDVALKVLNPSVLNPRTHKRFLREIEIVQSLNHPHIISLLDVGQWKGYLFYTMEYVPGGDLRKWIKENGPVTEANALRWGIQISQAIGHAHDKGIIHRDIKPENILLDSFQKPYIMDFGLAKVLNSSE
;
A
#
# COMPACT_ATOMS: atom_id res chain seq x y z
N MET A 1 -18.14 5.47 -13.96
CA MET A 1 -17.12 5.47 -15.04
C MET A 1 -15.78 5.40 -14.37
N ASN A 2 -14.92 4.46 -14.76
CA ASN A 2 -13.57 4.41 -14.20
C ASN A 2 -12.75 5.63 -14.67
N GLN A 3 -11.75 6.06 -13.90
CA GLN A 3 -10.90 7.21 -14.23
C GLN A 3 -10.31 7.12 -15.66
N TRP A 4 -10.05 5.90 -16.13
CA TRP A 4 -9.60 5.61 -17.48
C TRP A 4 -10.57 6.05 -18.56
N THR A 5 -11.88 5.87 -18.35
CA THR A 5 -12.91 6.37 -19.26
C THR A 5 -12.79 7.89 -19.43
N HIS A 6 -12.59 8.63 -18.33
CA HIS A 6 -12.40 10.08 -18.39
C HIS A 6 -11.12 10.46 -19.16
N LEU A 7 -10.00 9.81 -18.84
CA LEU A 7 -8.71 10.05 -19.51
C LEU A 7 -8.76 9.71 -21.01
N PHE A 8 -9.51 8.68 -21.39
CA PHE A 8 -9.70 8.30 -22.79
C PHE A 8 -10.59 9.27 -23.55
N ILE A 9 -11.66 9.76 -22.95
CA ILE A 9 -12.51 10.79 -23.55
C ILE A 9 -11.69 12.06 -23.79
N LEU A 10 -10.80 12.43 -22.87
CA LEU A 10 -9.88 13.55 -23.05
C LEU A 10 -8.87 13.31 -24.17
N LYS A 11 -8.33 12.09 -24.31
CA LYS A 11 -7.45 11.72 -25.42
C LYS A 11 -8.16 11.78 -26.78
N ILE A 12 -9.37 11.23 -26.88
CA ILE A 12 -10.18 11.26 -28.11
C ILE A 12 -10.51 12.70 -28.49
N ALA A 13 -10.88 13.54 -27.51
CA ALA A 13 -11.14 14.96 -27.73
C ALA A 13 -9.90 15.68 -28.30
N TYR A 14 -8.71 15.38 -27.77
CA TYR A 14 -7.46 15.92 -28.30
C TYR A 14 -7.14 15.43 -29.72
N GLN A 15 -7.25 14.12 -29.99
CA GLN A 15 -7.01 13.56 -31.34
C GLN A 15 -7.96 14.13 -32.39
N LYS A 16 -9.20 14.46 -32.01
CA LYS A 16 -10.19 15.11 -32.88
C LYS A 16 -10.02 16.64 -32.97
N GLY A 17 -8.99 17.21 -32.35
CA GLY A 17 -8.71 18.66 -32.39
C GLY A 17 -9.66 19.52 -31.56
N VAL A 18 -10.44 18.93 -30.64
CA VAL A 18 -11.37 19.67 -29.76
C VAL A 18 -10.61 20.51 -28.73
N PHE A 19 -9.44 20.03 -28.30
CA PHE A 19 -8.55 20.74 -27.38
C PHE A 19 -7.16 20.93 -27.95
N GLN A 20 -6.55 22.06 -27.62
CA GLN A 20 -5.10 22.23 -27.76
C GLN A 20 -4.38 21.44 -26.65
N LYS A 21 -3.12 21.09 -26.90
CA LYS A 21 -2.28 20.30 -25.97
C LYS A 21 -2.26 20.88 -24.55
N ASN A 22 -2.22 22.20 -24.41
CA ASN A 22 -2.18 22.87 -23.10
C ASN A 22 -3.50 22.70 -22.33
N THR A 23 -4.64 22.83 -23.00
CA THR A 23 -5.97 22.63 -22.41
C THR A 23 -6.17 21.20 -21.93
N LEU A 24 -5.65 20.22 -22.67
CA LEU A 24 -5.65 18.82 -22.25
C LEU A 24 -4.81 18.61 -20.97
N LEU A 25 -3.65 19.24 -20.86
CA LEU A 25 -2.77 19.13 -19.68
C LEU A 25 -3.41 19.75 -18.43
N GLU A 26 -4.15 20.84 -18.56
CA GLU A 26 -4.92 21.44 -17.46
C GLU A 26 -6.09 20.56 -17.06
N ALA A 27 -6.86 20.06 -18.03
CA ALA A 27 -7.96 19.13 -17.83
C ALA A 27 -7.55 17.86 -17.07
N ILE A 28 -6.36 17.32 -17.37
CA ILE A 28 -5.81 16.13 -16.72
C ILE A 28 -5.45 16.40 -15.25
N LYS A 29 -4.98 17.62 -14.94
CA LYS A 29 -4.60 18.04 -13.58
C LYS A 29 -5.79 18.46 -12.71
N ALA A 30 -6.95 18.63 -13.32
CA ALA A 30 -8.16 19.06 -12.63
C ALA A 30 -8.63 18.01 -11.61
N SER A 31 -9.28 18.47 -10.54
CA SER A 31 -9.93 17.63 -9.53
C SER A 31 -10.97 16.70 -10.17
N GLU A 32 -11.35 15.60 -9.50
CA GLU A 32 -12.36 14.68 -10.03
C GLU A 32 -13.72 15.37 -10.30
N LYS A 33 -14.09 16.35 -9.48
CA LYS A 33 -15.30 17.18 -9.70
C LYS A 33 -15.19 17.99 -10.99
N GLU A 34 -14.03 18.56 -11.27
CA GLU A 34 -13.77 19.31 -12.51
C GLU A 34 -13.67 18.38 -13.73
N LYS A 35 -13.04 17.20 -13.59
CA LYS A 35 -13.00 16.17 -14.64
C LYS A 35 -14.40 15.68 -14.99
N VAL A 36 -15.27 15.41 -14.02
CA VAL A 36 -16.67 15.04 -14.26
C VAL A 36 -17.43 16.19 -14.94
N THR A 37 -17.16 17.44 -14.55
CA THR A 37 -17.77 18.62 -15.19
C THR A 37 -17.32 18.76 -16.64
N LEU A 38 -16.02 18.59 -16.90
CA LEU A 38 -15.41 18.60 -18.22
C LEU A 38 -15.93 17.45 -19.07
N LEU A 39 -16.12 16.27 -18.47
CA LEU A 39 -16.73 15.12 -19.12
C LEU A 39 -18.17 15.40 -19.51
N ASN A 40 -18.98 15.98 -18.63
CA ASN A 40 -20.36 16.36 -18.92
C ASN A 40 -20.42 17.42 -20.03
N TYR A 41 -19.47 18.36 -20.04
CA TYR A 41 -19.33 19.33 -21.12
C TYR A 41 -18.97 18.66 -22.45
N LEU A 42 -18.05 17.70 -22.43
CA LEU A 42 -17.66 16.92 -23.59
C LEU A 42 -18.79 16.02 -24.09
N ILE A 43 -19.50 15.31 -23.20
CA ILE A 43 -20.65 14.45 -23.52
C ILE A 43 -21.77 15.25 -24.18
N LYS A 44 -21.97 16.53 -23.80
CA LYS A 44 -22.91 17.44 -24.48
C LYS A 44 -22.48 17.84 -25.90
N ARG A 45 -21.20 17.65 -26.24
CA ARG A 45 -20.58 18.06 -27.52
C ARG A 45 -20.15 16.87 -28.39
N PHE A 46 -20.07 15.67 -27.80
CA PHE A 46 -20.04 14.39 -28.51
C PHE A 46 -21.47 13.97 -28.86
N PRO A 47 -21.69 13.25 -29.97
CA PRO A 47 -22.98 12.64 -30.20
C PRO A 47 -23.09 11.40 -29.27
N SER A 48 -24.32 11.03 -28.90
CA SER A 48 -24.79 10.10 -27.84
C SER A 48 -23.78 9.30 -26.97
N PHE A 49 -24.13 8.97 -25.71
CA PHE A 49 -23.33 8.09 -24.84
C PHE A 49 -22.90 6.76 -25.51
N LYS A 50 -23.73 6.24 -26.41
CA LYS A 50 -23.45 5.06 -27.24
C LYS A 50 -22.22 5.25 -28.14
N GLU A 51 -22.08 6.41 -28.77
CA GLU A 51 -20.96 6.73 -29.66
C GLU A 51 -19.67 6.99 -28.89
N VAL A 52 -19.74 7.58 -27.71
CA VAL A 52 -18.57 7.71 -26.83
C VAL A 52 -18.07 6.34 -26.39
N SER A 53 -18.98 5.46 -25.97
CA SER A 53 -18.64 4.08 -25.62
C SER A 53 -18.05 3.32 -26.81
N GLN A 54 -18.60 3.52 -28.01
CA GLN A 54 -18.11 2.91 -29.23
C GLN A 54 -16.72 3.45 -29.62
N ALA A 55 -16.49 4.76 -29.52
CA ALA A 55 -15.19 5.37 -29.80
C ALA A 55 -14.11 4.89 -28.81
N ILE A 56 -14.44 4.72 -27.53
CA ILE A 56 -13.53 4.13 -26.55
C ILE A 56 -13.18 2.69 -26.93
N GLN A 57 -14.16 1.90 -27.38
CA GLN A 57 -13.93 0.52 -27.81
C GLN A 57 -13.11 0.44 -29.10
N GLU A 58 -13.38 1.29 -30.07
CA GLU A 58 -12.63 1.40 -31.33
C GLU A 58 -11.19 1.87 -31.11
N GLU A 59 -10.96 2.78 -30.16
CA GLU A 59 -9.60 3.22 -29.83
C GLU A 59 -8.86 2.17 -28.99
N ALA A 60 -9.55 1.51 -28.06
CA ALA A 60 -8.99 0.38 -27.31
C ALA A 60 -8.57 -0.74 -28.26
N SER A 61 -9.38 -1.10 -29.28
CA SER A 61 -9.08 -2.19 -30.22
C SER A 61 -7.81 -1.93 -31.07
N LYS A 62 -7.47 -0.67 -31.32
CA LYS A 62 -6.22 -0.26 -31.99
C LYS A 62 -5.00 -0.33 -31.08
N HIS A 63 -5.19 -0.43 -29.77
CA HIS A 63 -4.13 -0.35 -28.78
C HIS A 63 -4.23 -1.50 -27.76
N PRO A 64 -3.60 -2.65 -28.07
CA PRO A 64 -3.70 -3.86 -27.24
C PRO A 64 -3.26 -3.71 -25.78
N SER A 65 -2.43 -2.70 -25.47
CA SER A 65 -1.97 -2.37 -24.11
C SER A 65 -2.99 -1.56 -23.30
N TRP A 66 -4.15 -1.22 -23.86
CA TRP A 66 -5.15 -0.42 -23.15
C TRP A 66 -5.87 -1.25 -22.10
N PRO A 67 -6.07 -0.70 -20.88
CA PRO A 67 -6.85 -1.36 -19.84
C PRO A 67 -8.27 -1.75 -20.28
N SER A 68 -8.89 -1.00 -21.19
CA SER A 68 -10.22 -1.33 -21.74
C SER A 68 -10.21 -2.35 -22.87
N HIS A 69 -9.04 -2.78 -23.35
CA HIS A 69 -8.95 -3.77 -24.43
C HIS A 69 -9.37 -5.15 -23.91
N PRO A 70 -10.29 -5.88 -24.59
CA PRO A 70 -10.81 -7.15 -24.09
C PRO A 70 -9.71 -8.16 -23.73
N GLN A 71 -8.71 -8.36 -24.59
CA GLN A 71 -7.61 -9.29 -24.28
C GLN A 71 -6.78 -8.86 -23.06
N GLN A 72 -6.68 -7.56 -22.80
CA GLN A 72 -5.96 -7.05 -21.63
C GLN A 72 -6.76 -7.34 -20.36
N ILE A 73 -8.08 -7.12 -20.39
CA ILE A 73 -8.98 -7.46 -19.28
C ILE A 73 -8.97 -8.97 -19.01
N LEU A 74 -9.00 -9.82 -20.04
CA LEU A 74 -8.93 -11.29 -19.89
C LEU A 74 -7.61 -11.71 -19.20
N LYS A 75 -6.47 -11.17 -19.66
CA LYS A 75 -5.15 -11.42 -19.08
C LYS A 75 -5.05 -10.95 -17.63
N GLU A 76 -5.53 -9.75 -17.35
CA GLU A 76 -5.52 -9.19 -16.00
C GLU A 76 -6.47 -9.95 -15.07
N ASN A 77 -7.65 -10.35 -15.54
CA ASN A 77 -8.56 -11.20 -14.77
C ASN A 77 -7.94 -12.57 -14.47
N GLN A 78 -7.19 -13.16 -15.42
CA GLN A 78 -6.44 -14.39 -15.17
C GLN A 78 -5.39 -14.18 -14.08
N ARG A 79 -4.63 -13.07 -14.14
CA ARG A 79 -3.65 -12.71 -13.12
C ARG A 79 -4.29 -12.53 -11.75
N ILE A 80 -5.36 -11.72 -11.67
CA ILE A 80 -6.14 -11.49 -10.45
C ILE A 80 -6.66 -12.80 -9.90
N TYR A 81 -7.22 -13.67 -10.76
CA TYR A 81 -7.69 -14.98 -10.33
C TYR A 81 -6.57 -15.82 -9.73
N LEU A 82 -5.38 -15.87 -10.34
CA LEU A 82 -4.24 -16.59 -9.78
C LEU A 82 -3.78 -15.98 -8.45
N ASP A 83 -3.68 -14.66 -8.37
CA ASP A 83 -3.30 -13.95 -7.14
C ASP A 83 -4.32 -14.20 -6.01
N LEU A 84 -5.61 -14.25 -6.33
CA LEU A 84 -6.70 -14.51 -5.37
C LEU A 84 -6.92 -16.00 -5.06
N LYS A 85 -6.66 -16.91 -6.01
CA LYS A 85 -6.83 -18.37 -5.85
C LYS A 85 -5.92 -18.93 -4.77
N GLU A 86 -4.74 -18.32 -4.62
CA GLU A 86 -3.79 -18.68 -3.58
C GLU A 86 -4.20 -18.17 -2.19
N ILE A 87 -5.17 -17.26 -2.09
CA ILE A 87 -5.70 -16.70 -0.85
C ILE A 87 -7.00 -17.46 -0.53
N LYS A 88 -6.96 -18.43 0.38
CA LYS A 88 -8.07 -19.38 0.66
C LYS A 88 -9.26 -18.76 1.42
N SER A 89 -9.93 -17.76 0.86
CA SER A 89 -11.03 -17.06 1.55
C SER A 89 -12.13 -16.46 0.67
N ILE A 90 -12.06 -16.59 -0.66
CA ILE A 90 -13.09 -16.02 -1.55
C ILE A 90 -14.05 -17.12 -2.04
N PRO A 91 -15.27 -17.22 -1.49
CA PRO A 91 -16.23 -18.23 -1.92
C PRO A 91 -16.63 -17.99 -3.38
N ASN A 92 -16.81 -19.09 -4.12
CA ASN A 92 -17.19 -19.08 -5.53
C ASN A 92 -16.20 -18.37 -6.49
N LEU A 93 -14.95 -18.08 -6.08
CA LEU A 93 -13.96 -17.36 -6.90
C LEU A 93 -13.80 -17.93 -8.32
N GLU A 94 -13.73 -19.26 -8.46
CA GLU A 94 -13.62 -19.92 -9.77
C GLU A 94 -14.86 -19.71 -10.65
N LYS A 95 -16.06 -19.80 -10.06
CA LYS A 95 -17.32 -19.52 -10.75
C LYS A 95 -17.42 -18.06 -11.18
N GLU A 96 -17.07 -17.13 -10.30
CA GLU A 96 -17.10 -15.68 -10.61
C GLU A 96 -16.02 -15.32 -11.65
N PHE A 97 -14.85 -15.95 -11.59
CA PHE A 97 -13.82 -15.84 -12.62
C PHE A 97 -14.33 -16.26 -14.00
N HIS A 98 -14.94 -17.45 -14.11
CA HIS A 98 -15.50 -17.91 -15.38
C HIS A 98 -16.64 -17.03 -15.87
N THR A 99 -17.44 -16.47 -14.97
CA THR A 99 -18.52 -15.55 -15.32
C THR A 99 -17.96 -14.22 -15.84
N ALA A 100 -16.97 -13.64 -15.16
CA ALA A 100 -16.28 -12.44 -15.62
C ALA A 100 -15.63 -12.65 -17.00
N GLN A 101 -14.94 -13.77 -17.22
CA GLN A 101 -14.34 -14.13 -18.52
C GLN A 101 -15.39 -14.19 -19.64
N LYS A 102 -16.54 -14.83 -19.40
CA LYS A 102 -17.65 -14.89 -20.37
C LYS A 102 -18.22 -13.50 -20.67
N LEU A 103 -18.39 -12.65 -19.66
CA LEU A 103 -18.90 -11.29 -19.85
C LEU A 103 -17.94 -10.45 -20.69
N VAL A 104 -16.62 -10.60 -20.49
CA VAL A 104 -15.60 -9.94 -21.32
C VAL A 104 -15.62 -10.46 -22.75
N ALA A 105 -15.78 -11.77 -22.97
CA ALA A 105 -15.93 -12.35 -24.30
C ALA A 105 -17.19 -11.84 -25.04
N LEU A 106 -18.24 -11.47 -24.30
CA LEU A 106 -19.45 -10.82 -24.82
C LEU A 106 -19.30 -9.29 -25.00
N GLY A 107 -18.09 -8.74 -24.86
CA GLY A 107 -17.78 -7.32 -25.06
C GLY A 107 -18.02 -6.43 -23.84
N LYS A 108 -18.26 -6.97 -22.65
CA LYS A 108 -18.43 -6.18 -21.41
C LYS A 108 -17.09 -5.97 -20.71
N ALA A 109 -16.78 -4.74 -20.32
CA ALA A 109 -15.56 -4.43 -19.57
C ALA A 109 -15.70 -4.79 -18.08
N VAL A 110 -15.54 -6.07 -17.74
CA VAL A 110 -15.70 -6.60 -16.37
C VAL A 110 -14.36 -6.96 -15.75
N TRP A 111 -13.99 -6.24 -14.70
CA TRP A 111 -12.80 -6.53 -13.88
C TRP A 111 -13.16 -7.46 -12.73
N LEU A 112 -12.44 -8.56 -12.56
CA LEU A 112 -12.79 -9.62 -11.61
C LEU A 112 -12.95 -9.11 -10.17
N HIS A 113 -12.05 -8.25 -9.68
CA HIS A 113 -12.11 -7.75 -8.30
C HIS A 113 -13.30 -6.81 -8.05
N HIS A 114 -13.61 -5.93 -9.00
CA HIS A 114 -14.84 -5.13 -8.92
C HIS A 114 -16.08 -6.02 -8.97
N PHE A 115 -16.08 -7.02 -9.85
CA PHE A 115 -17.20 -7.94 -10.03
C PHE A 115 -17.51 -8.78 -8.78
N ILE A 116 -16.47 -9.28 -8.11
CA ILE A 116 -16.63 -10.01 -6.84
C ILE A 116 -17.07 -9.06 -5.71
N ALA A 117 -16.56 -7.82 -5.69
CA ALA A 117 -16.96 -6.82 -4.70
C ALA A 117 -18.44 -6.43 -4.82
N GLU A 118 -18.95 -6.25 -6.04
CA GLU A 118 -20.37 -5.95 -6.30
C GLU A 118 -21.30 -7.05 -5.80
N LYS A 119 -20.83 -8.30 -5.82
CA LYS A 119 -21.56 -9.48 -5.30
C LYS A 119 -21.55 -9.56 -3.77
N GLN A 120 -20.92 -8.58 -3.09
CA GLN A 120 -20.76 -8.51 -1.63
C GLN A 120 -20.07 -9.74 -1.03
N VAL A 121 -19.25 -10.43 -1.81
CA VAL A 121 -18.49 -11.61 -1.36
C VAL A 121 -17.32 -11.19 -0.46
N ILE A 122 -16.69 -10.06 -0.78
CA ILE A 122 -15.58 -9.44 -0.06
C ILE A 122 -15.58 -7.95 -0.40
N SER A 123 -15.15 -7.09 0.51
CA SER A 123 -15.20 -5.65 0.25
C SER A 123 -14.16 -5.22 -0.80
N LEU A 124 -14.48 -4.19 -1.59
CA LEU A 124 -13.55 -3.65 -2.60
C LEU A 124 -12.21 -3.19 -1.97
N PRO A 125 -12.18 -2.50 -0.81
CA PRO A 125 -10.92 -2.14 -0.16
C PRO A 125 -10.09 -3.36 0.27
N GLU A 126 -10.74 -4.45 0.67
CA GLU A 126 -10.01 -5.69 1.01
C GLU A 126 -9.38 -6.33 -0.23
N LEU A 127 -10.09 -6.34 -1.36
CA LEU A 127 -9.56 -6.83 -2.63
C LEU A 127 -8.43 -5.95 -3.17
N GLU A 128 -8.54 -4.63 -3.05
CA GLU A 128 -7.48 -3.69 -3.42
C GLU A 128 -6.20 -3.98 -2.63
N ILE A 129 -6.33 -4.19 -1.31
CA ILE A 129 -5.19 -4.58 -0.47
C ILE A 129 -4.62 -5.93 -0.91
N MET A 130 -5.46 -6.95 -1.15
CA MET A 130 -5.01 -8.28 -1.59
C MET A 130 -4.26 -8.23 -2.92
N LEU A 131 -4.72 -7.38 -3.83
CA LEU A 131 -4.12 -7.21 -5.14
C LEU A 131 -2.94 -6.24 -5.15
N SER A 132 -2.67 -5.55 -4.04
CA SER A 132 -1.65 -4.49 -3.94
C SER A 132 -1.99 -3.24 -4.77
N ILE A 133 -3.28 -2.94 -4.94
CA ILE A 133 -3.76 -1.72 -5.61
C ILE A 133 -3.44 -0.53 -4.71
N GLU A 134 -2.85 0.51 -5.29
CA GLU A 134 -2.49 1.75 -4.61
C GLU A 134 -3.58 2.79 -4.86
N ARG A 135 -3.85 3.66 -3.89
CA ARG A 135 -4.81 4.75 -4.10
C ARG A 135 -4.40 5.67 -5.23
N GLU A 136 -3.11 5.98 -5.32
CA GLU A 136 -2.53 6.84 -6.34
C GLU A 136 -1.17 6.30 -6.80
N GLY A 137 -0.86 6.44 -8.09
CA GLY A 137 0.45 6.12 -8.65
C GLY A 137 0.81 7.09 -9.77
N LYS A 138 2.07 7.55 -9.79
CA LYS A 138 2.56 8.44 -10.84
C LYS A 138 3.22 7.63 -11.94
N ILE A 139 2.73 7.78 -13.17
CA ILE A 139 3.37 7.25 -14.37
C ILE A 139 4.13 8.35 -15.09
N TYR A 140 5.30 8.00 -15.61
CA TYR A 140 6.13 8.86 -16.45
C TYR A 140 6.41 8.16 -17.78
N CYS A 141 6.24 8.88 -18.89
CA CYS A 141 6.53 8.38 -20.22
C CYS A 141 7.96 8.78 -20.63
N PRO A 142 8.88 7.83 -20.84
CA PRO A 142 10.25 8.14 -21.23
C PRO A 142 10.34 8.71 -22.65
N GLN A 143 9.37 8.41 -23.52
CA GLN A 143 9.41 8.84 -24.92
C GLN A 143 8.98 10.31 -25.12
N CYS A 144 8.00 10.80 -24.35
CA CYS A 144 7.45 12.15 -24.55
C CYS A 144 7.45 13.03 -23.30
N GLY A 145 7.99 12.53 -22.18
CA GLY A 145 8.07 13.26 -20.91
C GLY A 145 6.74 13.44 -20.18
N TYR A 146 5.65 12.86 -20.68
CA TYR A 146 4.33 12.97 -20.07
C TYR A 146 4.27 12.29 -18.69
N SER A 147 3.73 12.99 -17.69
CA SER A 147 3.47 12.42 -16.36
C SER A 147 1.99 12.49 -15.99
N LEU A 148 1.45 11.45 -15.37
CA LEU A 148 0.07 11.38 -14.88
C LEU A 148 -0.01 10.72 -13.51
N THR A 149 -0.92 11.20 -12.66
CA THR A 149 -1.31 10.49 -11.44
C THR A 149 -2.56 9.64 -11.73
N ILE A 150 -2.43 8.34 -11.59
CA ILE A 150 -3.49 7.33 -11.73
C ILE A 150 -4.07 7.05 -10.36
N LEU A 151 -5.39 7.10 -10.23
CA LEU A 151 -6.14 6.62 -9.08
C LEU A 151 -6.39 5.11 -9.22
N GLU A 152 -6.43 4.38 -8.12
CA GLU A 152 -6.52 2.90 -8.12
C GLU A 152 -5.41 2.29 -9.00
N TYR A 153 -4.19 2.70 -8.70
CA TYR A 153 -3.01 2.29 -9.43
C TYR A 153 -2.71 0.81 -9.19
N CYS A 154 -2.59 0.06 -10.28
CA CYS A 154 -2.25 -1.35 -10.32
C CYS A 154 -0.78 -1.48 -10.77
N PRO A 155 0.19 -1.63 -9.85
CA PRO A 155 1.62 -1.73 -10.17
C PRO A 155 2.05 -2.82 -11.18
N TRP A 156 1.18 -3.80 -11.48
CA TRP A 156 1.41 -4.88 -12.43
C TRP A 156 0.71 -4.66 -13.78
N ARG A 157 -0.08 -3.59 -13.91
CA ARG A 157 -0.78 -3.24 -15.14
C ARG A 157 0.18 -2.50 -16.07
N LEU A 158 0.12 -2.83 -17.35
CA LEU A 158 0.76 -2.01 -18.39
C LEU A 158 -0.16 -0.83 -18.70
N TYR A 159 0.40 0.39 -18.64
CA TYR A 159 -0.37 1.60 -18.90
C TYR A 159 0.05 2.21 -20.24
N PRO A 160 -0.89 2.69 -21.08
CA PRO A 160 -0.53 3.42 -22.28
C PRO A 160 -0.24 4.89 -21.95
N CYS A 161 0.78 5.47 -22.59
CA CYS A 161 0.91 6.92 -22.60
C CYS A 161 -0.29 7.58 -23.32
N LEU A 162 -0.92 8.58 -22.70
CA LEU A 162 -2.05 9.27 -23.31
C LEU A 162 -1.65 10.09 -24.55
N PHE A 163 -0.38 10.48 -24.67
CA PHE A 163 0.10 11.31 -25.79
C PHE A 163 0.70 10.51 -26.94
N CYS A 164 1.68 9.64 -26.67
CA CYS A 164 2.38 8.90 -27.73
C CYS A 164 1.97 7.41 -27.82
N SER A 165 1.04 6.96 -26.98
CA SER A 165 0.61 5.54 -26.89
C SER A 165 1.73 4.55 -26.56
N HIS A 166 2.93 5.02 -26.19
CA HIS A 166 4.02 4.18 -25.70
C HIS A 166 3.55 3.33 -24.53
N SER A 167 3.87 2.03 -24.56
CA SER A 167 3.57 1.13 -23.45
C SER A 167 4.49 1.47 -22.29
N LEU A 168 3.90 1.91 -21.19
CA LEU A 168 4.63 2.26 -19.98
C LEU A 168 4.80 0.97 -19.17
N GLU A 169 5.96 0.35 -19.34
CA GLU A 169 6.47 -0.57 -18.33
C GLU A 169 6.80 0.24 -17.09
N ILE A 170 6.01 0.03 -16.06
CA ILE A 170 6.33 0.54 -14.74
C ILE A 170 7.53 -0.24 -14.27
N LYS A 171 8.71 0.37 -14.35
CA LYS A 171 9.79 -0.01 -13.45
C LYS A 171 9.30 0.31 -12.05
N LYS A 172 8.91 -0.72 -11.30
CA LYS A 172 8.98 -0.62 -9.85
C LYS A 172 10.41 -0.19 -9.56
N GLU A 173 10.62 0.95 -8.91
CA GLU A 173 11.71 0.95 -7.95
C GLU A 173 11.42 -0.25 -7.07
N ASN A 174 12.21 -1.31 -7.22
CA ASN A 174 12.02 -2.48 -6.40
C ASN A 174 12.27 -1.98 -4.97
N PRO A 175 11.28 -2.00 -4.05
CA PRO A 175 11.55 -1.58 -2.68
C PRO A 175 12.71 -2.41 -2.13
N LEU A 176 12.82 -3.68 -2.57
CA LEU A 176 13.97 -4.52 -2.28
C LEU A 176 15.28 -3.93 -2.80
N GLU A 177 15.40 -3.34 -3.99
CA GLU A 177 16.67 -2.73 -4.42
C GLU A 177 17.03 -1.51 -3.56
N LYS A 178 16.05 -0.72 -3.12
CA LYS A 178 16.26 0.45 -2.23
C LYS A 178 16.79 0.04 -0.85
N TYR A 179 16.42 -1.14 -0.35
CA TYR A 179 16.90 -1.68 0.92
C TYR A 179 18.12 -2.62 0.75
N GLU A 180 18.18 -3.46 -0.28
CA GLU A 180 19.31 -4.35 -0.63
C GLU A 180 20.59 -3.54 -0.90
N THR A 181 20.50 -2.42 -1.62
CA THR A 181 21.66 -1.54 -1.85
C THR A 181 22.16 -0.86 -0.57
N ARG A 182 21.28 -0.63 0.42
CA ARG A 182 21.60 0.02 1.69
C ARG A 182 22.24 -0.94 2.72
N TYR A 183 22.01 -2.25 2.57
CA TYR A 183 22.50 -3.30 3.46
C TYR A 183 23.43 -4.32 2.77
N SER A 184 23.94 -3.99 1.58
CA SER A 184 25.00 -4.75 0.90
C SER A 184 26.30 -4.64 1.70
N SER A 185 26.84 -5.79 2.09
CA SER A 185 27.92 -5.99 3.07
C SER A 185 29.10 -5.02 2.95
N PRO A 186 29.48 -4.33 4.05
CA PRO A 186 30.87 -3.98 4.30
C PRO A 186 31.57 -5.09 5.08
N THR A 187 32.78 -5.36 4.64
CA THR A 187 33.79 -6.29 5.17
C THR A 187 33.95 -6.23 6.68
N GLU A 188 34.23 -7.41 7.25
CA GLU A 188 34.69 -7.60 8.62
C GLU A 188 35.78 -6.60 9.00
N VAL A 189 35.55 -5.81 10.04
CA VAL A 189 36.63 -5.15 10.78
C VAL A 189 36.58 -5.64 12.22
N SER A 190 37.60 -6.42 12.55
CA SER A 190 37.94 -6.87 13.89
C SER A 190 38.35 -5.70 14.77
N SER A 191 37.83 -5.63 16.00
CA SER A 191 38.64 -5.28 17.16
C SER A 191 38.00 -5.77 18.46
N LYS A 192 38.87 -6.22 19.37
CA LYS A 192 38.59 -6.90 20.64
C LYS A 192 37.98 -5.95 21.67
N GLY A 193 37.00 -6.46 22.43
CA GLY A 193 36.49 -5.86 23.67
C GLY A 193 35.06 -6.34 23.92
N GLU A 194 34.86 -7.08 25.02
CA GLU A 194 33.59 -7.59 25.59
C GLU A 194 32.38 -7.63 24.65
N LYS A 195 32.06 -8.83 24.12
CA LYS A 195 31.05 -9.03 23.06
C LYS A 195 29.64 -8.58 23.50
N LYS A 196 29.34 -7.29 23.36
CA LYS A 196 27.97 -6.83 23.09
C LYS A 196 27.57 -7.49 21.77
N GLN A 197 26.48 -8.27 21.80
CA GLN A 197 25.96 -8.88 20.58
C GLN A 197 25.49 -7.73 19.68
N ASN A 198 25.96 -7.71 18.43
CA ASN A 198 25.54 -6.70 17.46
C ASN A 198 24.62 -7.35 16.43
N PHE A 199 23.60 -6.62 16.00
CA PHE A 199 22.76 -6.95 14.86
C PHE A 199 22.94 -5.84 13.82
N HIS A 200 23.57 -6.14 12.68
CA HIS A 200 24.05 -5.10 11.76
C HIS A 200 24.90 -4.05 12.51
N ARG A 201 24.52 -2.77 12.44
CA ARG A 201 25.11 -1.62 13.15
C ARG A 201 24.62 -1.46 14.58
N PHE A 202 23.51 -2.12 14.92
CA PHE A 202 22.81 -1.94 16.19
C PHE A 202 23.51 -2.72 17.30
N GLN A 203 23.89 -2.02 18.36
CA GLN A 203 24.50 -2.63 19.53
C GLN A 203 23.40 -3.09 20.47
N ILE A 204 23.23 -4.41 20.64
CA ILE A 204 22.16 -4.95 21.50
C ILE A 204 22.50 -4.68 22.96
N GLN A 205 21.55 -4.05 23.66
CA GLN A 205 21.64 -3.81 25.10
C GLN A 205 20.86 -4.86 25.89
N LYS A 206 19.59 -5.08 25.55
CA LYS A 206 18.73 -6.08 26.21
C LYS A 206 17.55 -6.50 25.34
N VAL A 207 16.90 -7.62 25.69
CA VAL A 207 15.62 -8.03 25.11
C VAL A 207 14.50 -7.29 25.81
N LEU A 208 13.60 -6.65 25.06
CA LEU A 208 12.39 -5.98 25.57
C LEU A 208 11.19 -6.93 25.57
N GLY A 209 11.09 -7.81 24.57
CA GLY A 209 9.99 -8.77 24.48
C GLY A 209 10.22 -9.84 23.42
N ARG A 210 9.57 -10.99 23.59
CA ARG A 210 9.53 -12.10 22.61
C ARG A 210 8.09 -12.45 22.32
N GLY A 211 7.73 -12.60 21.06
CA GLY A 211 6.40 -13.00 20.63
C GLY A 211 6.43 -13.87 19.38
N GLY A 212 5.26 -14.34 18.93
CA GLY A 212 5.15 -15.22 17.76
C GLY A 212 5.71 -14.59 16.47
N MET A 213 5.65 -13.27 16.34
CA MET A 213 6.13 -12.53 15.17
C MET A 213 7.64 -12.25 15.18
N GLY A 214 8.31 -12.39 16.32
CA GLY A 214 9.72 -12.02 16.43
C GLY A 214 10.15 -11.58 17.84
N THR A 215 11.34 -11.01 17.91
CA THR A 215 11.95 -10.51 19.15
C THR A 215 12.19 -9.01 19.05
N VAL A 216 11.86 -8.28 20.11
CA VAL A 216 12.14 -6.84 20.25
C VAL A 216 13.32 -6.66 21.19
N TYR A 217 14.32 -5.91 20.74
CA TYR A 217 15.53 -5.57 21.48
C TYR A 217 15.58 -4.07 21.74
N LEU A 218 16.11 -3.69 22.89
CA LEU A 218 16.67 -2.36 23.07
C LEU A 218 18.08 -2.37 22.49
N VAL A 219 18.34 -1.44 21.58
CA VAL A 219 19.63 -1.32 20.91
C VAL A 219 20.07 0.13 20.87
N TYR A 220 21.38 0.34 20.84
CA TYR A 220 21.96 1.64 20.51
C TYR A 220 22.25 1.67 19.00
N ASP A 221 21.69 2.66 18.31
CA ASP A 221 22.02 2.95 16.91
C ASP A 221 23.13 4.01 16.84
N PRO A 222 24.35 3.65 16.40
CA PRO A 222 25.47 4.60 16.33
C PRO A 222 25.31 5.65 15.23
N GLU A 223 24.47 5.43 14.20
CA GLU A 223 24.27 6.41 13.11
C GLU A 223 23.49 7.63 13.60
N ILE A 224 22.45 7.41 14.41
CA ILE A 224 21.61 8.47 14.99
C ILE A 224 21.94 8.76 16.45
N GLN A 225 22.93 8.06 17.02
CA GLN A 225 23.42 8.18 18.39
C GLN A 225 22.30 8.11 19.44
N LYS A 226 21.36 7.17 19.27
CA LYS A 226 20.17 7.06 20.12
C LYS A 226 19.80 5.62 20.41
N ASP A 227 19.23 5.40 21.59
CA ASP A 227 18.58 4.14 21.94
C ASP A 227 17.25 4.00 21.20
N VAL A 228 17.06 2.87 20.53
CA VAL A 228 15.87 2.53 19.74
C VAL A 228 15.41 1.11 20.04
N ALA A 229 14.14 0.83 19.74
CA ALA A 229 13.61 -0.52 19.78
C ALA A 229 13.79 -1.17 18.41
N LEU A 230 14.52 -2.29 18.34
CA LEU A 230 14.73 -3.09 17.14
C LEU A 230 13.84 -4.33 17.20
N LYS A 231 12.90 -4.48 16.25
CA LYS A 231 12.13 -5.72 16.09
C LYS A 231 12.74 -6.55 14.97
N VAL A 232 13.18 -7.75 15.32
CA VAL A 232 13.68 -8.76 14.37
C VAL A 232 12.60 -9.82 14.18
N LEU A 233 12.16 -10.00 12.94
CA LEU A 233 11.10 -10.92 12.59
C LEU A 233 11.59 -12.36 12.52
N ASN A 234 10.74 -13.31 12.91
CA ASN A 234 11.07 -14.72 12.81
C ASN A 234 10.98 -15.19 11.33
N PRO A 235 12.02 -15.87 10.79
CA PRO A 235 12.00 -16.37 9.41
C PRO A 235 10.80 -17.27 9.10
N SER A 236 10.27 -18.00 10.10
CA SER A 236 9.09 -18.86 9.91
C SER A 236 7.80 -18.11 9.54
N VAL A 237 7.77 -16.79 9.76
CA VAL A 237 6.63 -15.90 9.46
C VAL A 237 6.79 -15.28 8.06
N LEU A 238 7.92 -15.49 7.39
CA LEU A 238 8.30 -14.81 6.16
C LEU A 238 8.32 -15.78 4.97
N ASN A 239 7.38 -15.58 4.04
CA ASN A 239 7.50 -16.12 2.67
C ASN A 239 7.86 -14.98 1.68
N PRO A 240 8.33 -15.28 0.46
CA PRO A 240 8.74 -14.25 -0.51
C PRO A 240 7.65 -13.21 -0.86
N ARG A 241 6.37 -13.57 -0.71
CA ARG A 241 5.23 -12.64 -0.91
C ARG A 241 5.00 -11.75 0.31
N THR A 242 5.13 -12.30 1.52
CA THR A 242 5.07 -11.55 2.78
C THR A 242 6.17 -10.51 2.88
N HIS A 243 7.36 -10.80 2.35
CA HIS A 243 8.51 -9.88 2.37
C HIS A 243 8.22 -8.58 1.60
N LYS A 244 7.75 -8.66 0.34
CA LYS A 244 7.45 -7.47 -0.47
C LYS A 244 6.29 -6.65 0.11
N ARG A 245 5.28 -7.32 0.64
CA ARG A 245 4.15 -6.66 1.32
C ARG A 245 4.61 -5.94 2.59
N PHE A 246 5.50 -6.57 3.37
CA PHE A 246 6.02 -6.00 4.60
C PHE A 246 6.76 -4.69 4.39
N LEU A 247 7.68 -4.63 3.43
CA LEU A 247 8.43 -3.41 3.14
C LEU A 247 7.51 -2.27 2.68
N ARG A 248 6.53 -2.57 1.83
CA ARG A 248 5.57 -1.57 1.34
C ARG A 248 4.65 -1.06 2.45
N GLU A 249 4.21 -1.93 3.34
CA GLU A 249 3.36 -1.56 4.48
C GLU A 249 4.15 -0.74 5.51
N ILE A 250 5.45 -1.03 5.69
CA ILE A 250 6.32 -0.18 6.50
C ILE A 250 6.45 1.23 5.91
N GLU A 251 6.57 1.41 4.61
CA GLU A 251 6.64 2.75 4.01
C GLU A 251 5.36 3.56 4.27
N ILE A 252 4.21 2.90 4.20
CA ILE A 252 2.91 3.50 4.52
C ILE A 252 2.86 3.89 6.00
N VAL A 253 3.32 3.02 6.90
CA VAL A 253 3.35 3.28 8.35
C VAL A 253 4.36 4.38 8.71
N GLN A 254 5.52 4.44 8.03
CA GLN A 254 6.50 5.54 8.20
C GLN A 254 5.91 6.91 7.86
N SER A 255 4.88 6.98 7.00
CA SER A 255 4.19 8.23 6.69
C SER A 255 3.25 8.72 7.81
N LEU A 256 2.95 7.89 8.81
CA LEU A 256 2.16 8.28 9.98
C LEU A 256 3.01 9.15 10.89
N ASN A 257 2.62 10.43 11.03
CA ASN A 257 3.28 11.37 11.91
C ASN A 257 2.24 11.95 12.87
N HIS A 258 2.21 11.43 14.09
CA HIS A 258 1.26 11.83 15.11
C HIS A 258 1.87 11.66 16.51
N PRO A 259 1.65 12.59 17.46
CA PRO A 259 2.30 12.61 18.77
C PRO A 259 1.95 11.44 19.72
N HIS A 260 1.14 10.50 19.25
CA HIS A 260 0.66 9.30 19.97
C HIS A 260 0.75 8.03 19.11
N ILE A 261 1.53 8.08 18.02
CA ILE A 261 1.90 6.91 17.19
C ILE A 261 3.41 6.78 17.27
N ILE A 262 3.91 5.57 17.53
CA ILE A 262 5.34 5.29 17.51
C ILE A 262 5.87 5.42 16.09
N SER A 263 6.90 6.25 15.93
CA SER A 263 7.55 6.44 14.63
C SER A 263 8.45 5.24 14.30
N LEU A 264 8.31 4.72 13.09
CA LEU A 264 9.29 3.80 12.50
C LEU A 264 10.49 4.63 12.01
N LEU A 265 11.70 4.19 12.35
CA LEU A 265 12.94 4.91 12.07
C LEU A 265 13.69 4.31 10.89
N ASP A 266 13.84 3.00 10.87
CA ASP A 266 14.55 2.29 9.81
C ASP A 266 13.93 0.90 9.57
N VAL A 267 14.19 0.33 8.40
CA VAL A 267 13.77 -1.01 8.01
C VAL A 267 14.84 -1.62 7.12
N GLY A 268 15.04 -2.92 7.24
CA GLY A 268 16.04 -3.60 6.44
C GLY A 268 15.98 -5.12 6.52
N GLN A 269 16.97 -5.71 5.85
CA GLN A 269 17.24 -7.14 5.92
C GLN A 269 18.71 -7.34 6.30
N TRP A 270 18.97 -8.25 7.23
CA TRP A 270 20.33 -8.64 7.56
C TRP A 270 20.40 -10.14 7.86
N LYS A 271 21.34 -10.83 7.19
CA LYS A 271 21.54 -12.29 7.32
C LYS A 271 20.24 -13.10 7.16
N GLY A 272 19.37 -12.69 6.24
CA GLY A 272 18.09 -13.35 5.97
C GLY A 272 16.94 -12.93 6.89
N TYR A 273 17.20 -12.17 7.96
CA TYR A 273 16.17 -11.66 8.86
C TYR A 273 15.67 -10.29 8.41
N LEU A 274 14.36 -10.12 8.35
CA LEU A 274 13.75 -8.79 8.25
C LEU A 274 13.74 -8.13 9.62
N PHE A 275 13.99 -6.83 9.64
CA PHE A 275 13.93 -6.04 10.85
C PHE A 275 13.40 -4.64 10.59
N TYR A 276 12.94 -4.00 11.65
CA TYR A 276 12.69 -2.57 11.68
C TYR A 276 13.04 -1.97 13.04
N THR A 277 13.38 -0.69 13.05
CA THR A 277 13.59 0.08 14.25
C THR A 277 12.48 1.10 14.45
N MET A 278 12.22 1.39 15.72
CA MET A 278 11.21 2.35 16.13
C MET A 278 11.66 3.09 17.37
N GLU A 279 11.00 4.21 17.66
CA GLU A 279 11.27 4.96 18.88
C GLU A 279 11.10 4.08 20.13
N TYR A 280 12.09 4.14 21.03
CA TYR A 280 12.02 3.44 22.30
C TYR A 280 11.20 4.23 23.32
N VAL A 281 10.18 3.59 23.89
CA VAL A 281 9.37 4.13 24.98
C VAL A 281 9.63 3.36 26.27
N PRO A 282 10.17 3.99 27.33
CA PRO A 282 10.70 3.29 28.49
C PRO A 282 9.64 2.75 29.47
N GLY A 283 8.43 3.32 29.49
CA GLY A 283 7.40 2.97 30.49
C GLY A 283 6.66 1.65 30.23
N GLY A 284 6.94 0.97 29.11
CA GLY A 284 6.37 -0.35 28.80
C GLY A 284 4.92 -0.28 28.29
N ASP A 285 4.31 -1.44 28.09
CA ASP A 285 2.95 -1.55 27.56
C ASP A 285 1.87 -1.38 28.64
N LEU A 286 0.68 -0.97 28.21
CA LEU A 286 -0.47 -0.69 29.06
C LEU A 286 -0.97 -1.95 29.76
N ARG A 287 -0.81 -3.15 29.17
CA ARG A 287 -1.17 -4.42 29.84
C ARG A 287 -0.33 -4.62 31.09
N LYS A 288 0.99 -4.42 30.98
CA LYS A 288 1.91 -4.49 32.12
C LYS A 288 1.57 -3.43 33.16
N TRP A 289 1.29 -2.20 32.74
CA TRP A 289 0.90 -1.12 33.65
C TRP A 289 -0.37 -1.46 34.45
N ILE A 290 -1.41 -1.98 33.81
CA ILE A 290 -2.66 -2.40 34.47
C ILE A 290 -2.39 -3.53 35.48
N LYS A 291 -1.51 -4.47 35.13
CA LYS A 291 -1.15 -5.57 36.04
C LYS A 291 -0.45 -5.07 37.31
N GLU A 292 0.37 -4.03 37.19
CA GLU A 292 1.16 -3.48 38.30
C GLU A 292 0.39 -2.46 39.14
N ASN A 293 -0.53 -1.70 38.55
CA ASN A 293 -1.21 -0.57 39.19
C ASN A 293 -2.71 -0.80 39.45
N GLY A 294 -3.25 -1.92 38.96
CA GLY A 294 -4.68 -2.22 39.03
C GLY A 294 -5.49 -1.55 37.91
N PRO A 295 -6.83 -1.52 38.05
CA PRO A 295 -7.73 -0.95 37.04
C PRO A 295 -7.41 0.51 36.72
N VAL A 296 -7.56 0.87 35.44
CA VAL A 296 -7.40 2.27 34.99
C VAL A 296 -8.49 3.13 35.61
N THR A 297 -8.11 4.25 36.23
CA THR A 297 -9.07 5.23 36.75
C THR A 297 -9.87 5.86 35.62
N GLU A 298 -11.10 6.29 35.88
CA GLU A 298 -11.96 6.94 34.89
C GLU A 298 -11.25 8.14 34.21
N ALA A 299 -10.58 8.97 35.01
CA ALA A 299 -9.82 10.12 34.51
C ALA A 299 -8.70 9.71 33.52
N ASN A 300 -7.95 8.64 33.84
CA ASN A 300 -6.91 8.14 32.95
C ASN A 300 -7.50 7.49 31.69
N ALA A 301 -8.61 6.74 31.84
CA ALA A 301 -9.29 6.10 30.72
C ALA A 301 -9.79 7.14 29.71
N LEU A 302 -10.40 8.23 30.18
CA LEU A 302 -10.83 9.35 29.32
C LEU A 302 -9.63 10.03 28.65
N ARG A 303 -8.61 10.39 29.42
CA ARG A 303 -7.41 11.07 28.91
C ARG A 303 -6.70 10.25 27.84
N TRP A 304 -6.43 8.97 28.12
CA TRP A 304 -5.76 8.07 27.18
C TRP A 304 -6.66 7.72 26.00
N GLY A 305 -7.95 7.49 26.23
CA GLY A 305 -8.94 7.19 25.20
C GLY A 305 -8.98 8.28 24.13
N ILE A 306 -9.04 9.56 24.53
CA ILE A 306 -9.02 10.69 23.58
C ILE A 306 -7.75 10.67 22.73
N GLN A 307 -6.58 10.51 23.35
CA GLN A 307 -5.29 10.52 22.67
C GLN A 307 -5.13 9.36 21.69
N ILE A 308 -5.55 8.16 22.11
CA ILE A 308 -5.56 6.95 21.29
C ILE A 308 -6.54 7.10 20.12
N SER A 309 -7.74 7.60 20.37
CA SER A 309 -8.75 7.83 19.32
C SER A 309 -8.30 8.86 18.30
N GLN A 310 -7.62 9.94 18.71
CA GLN A 310 -7.03 10.92 17.80
C GLN A 310 -5.95 10.30 16.90
N ALA A 311 -5.08 9.47 17.48
CA ALA A 311 -4.06 8.74 16.72
C ALA A 311 -4.68 7.76 15.70
N ILE A 312 -5.71 7.02 16.11
CA ILE A 312 -6.45 6.12 15.22
C ILE A 312 -7.15 6.91 14.11
N GLY A 313 -7.77 8.04 14.43
CA GLY A 313 -8.38 8.95 13.47
C GLY A 313 -7.37 9.43 12.42
N HIS A 314 -6.19 9.88 12.86
CA HIS A 314 -5.11 10.29 11.96
C HIS A 314 -4.68 9.16 11.00
N ALA A 315 -4.60 7.92 11.49
CA ALA A 315 -4.29 6.77 10.65
C ALA A 315 -5.42 6.46 9.65
N HIS A 316 -6.68 6.56 10.09
CA HIS A 316 -7.86 6.36 9.24
C HIS A 316 -7.96 7.39 8.12
N ASP A 317 -7.63 8.65 8.37
CA ASP A 317 -7.59 9.71 7.35
C ASP A 317 -6.60 9.36 6.22
N LYS A 318 -5.55 8.61 6.55
CA LYS A 318 -4.55 8.07 5.62
C LYS A 318 -4.89 6.67 5.07
N GLY A 319 -6.08 6.16 5.38
CA GLY A 319 -6.56 4.85 4.92
C GLY A 319 -5.94 3.65 5.63
N ILE A 320 -5.28 3.85 6.78
CA ILE A 320 -4.57 2.81 7.52
C ILE A 320 -5.42 2.37 8.71
N ILE A 321 -5.76 1.08 8.77
CA ILE A 321 -6.51 0.50 9.89
C ILE A 321 -5.55 -0.33 10.74
N HIS A 322 -5.52 -0.08 12.05
CA HIS A 322 -4.61 -0.79 12.97
C HIS A 322 -4.90 -2.30 13.08
N ARG A 323 -6.18 -2.67 13.21
CA ARG A 323 -6.72 -4.06 13.28
C ARG A 323 -6.32 -4.91 14.50
N ASP A 324 -5.28 -4.56 15.25
CA ASP A 324 -4.87 -5.27 16.48
C ASP A 324 -4.77 -4.31 17.68
N ILE A 325 -5.77 -3.45 17.90
CA ILE A 325 -5.75 -2.55 19.06
C ILE A 325 -6.02 -3.36 20.32
N LYS A 326 -5.03 -3.39 21.21
CA LYS A 326 -5.07 -4.05 22.51
C LYS A 326 -4.05 -3.40 23.47
N PRO A 327 -4.18 -3.58 24.80
CA PRO A 327 -3.27 -2.95 25.76
C PRO A 327 -1.79 -3.26 25.55
N GLU A 328 -1.45 -4.42 24.98
CA GLU A 328 -0.08 -4.82 24.66
C GLU A 328 0.55 -3.98 23.54
N ASN A 329 -0.27 -3.33 22.69
CA ASN A 329 0.18 -2.48 21.58
C ASN A 329 0.07 -0.97 21.92
N ILE A 330 -0.18 -0.63 23.19
CA ILE A 330 -0.21 0.75 23.68
C ILE A 330 0.93 0.90 24.70
N LEU A 331 1.96 1.66 24.35
CA LEU A 331 3.07 1.98 25.24
C LEU A 331 2.77 3.24 26.05
N LEU A 332 3.27 3.30 27.28
CA LEU A 332 3.24 4.49 28.12
C LEU A 332 4.67 5.03 28.26
N ASP A 333 4.87 6.33 28.10
CA ASP A 333 6.14 6.96 28.47
C ASP A 333 6.25 7.24 29.97
N SER A 334 7.36 7.84 30.40
CA SER A 334 7.60 8.22 31.79
C SER A 334 6.57 9.20 32.36
N PHE A 335 5.83 9.92 31.51
CA PHE A 335 4.76 10.85 31.88
C PHE A 335 3.37 10.22 31.73
N GLN A 336 3.29 8.90 31.52
CA GLN A 336 2.05 8.15 31.28
C GLN A 336 1.29 8.65 30.04
N LYS A 337 1.99 9.15 29.03
CA LYS A 337 1.39 9.48 27.74
C LYS A 337 1.34 8.21 26.87
N PRO A 338 0.21 7.90 26.23
CA PRO A 338 0.04 6.69 25.42
C PRO A 338 0.61 6.88 24.01
N TYR A 339 1.22 5.82 23.50
CA TYR A 339 1.71 5.70 22.14
C TYR A 339 1.26 4.36 21.56
N ILE A 340 0.69 4.39 20.36
CA ILE A 340 0.26 3.19 19.66
C ILE A 340 1.41 2.69 18.79
N MET A 341 1.66 1.37 18.81
CA MET A 341 2.67 0.71 17.98
C MET A 341 2.06 -0.37 17.08
N ASP A 342 2.82 -0.85 16.09
CA ASP A 342 2.44 -1.97 15.20
C ASP A 342 1.20 -1.74 14.29
N PHE A 343 0.96 -0.49 13.88
CA PHE A 343 -0.05 -0.17 12.85
C PHE A 343 0.15 -1.01 11.58
N GLY A 344 -0.90 -1.69 11.09
CA GLY A 344 -0.91 -2.34 9.77
C GLY A 344 -0.01 -3.58 9.60
N LEU A 345 1.03 -3.74 10.41
CA LEU A 345 2.04 -4.80 10.29
C LEU A 345 1.51 -6.17 10.72
N ALA A 346 0.53 -6.22 11.63
CA ALA A 346 -0.02 -7.48 12.14
C ALA A 346 -0.70 -8.32 11.04
N LYS A 347 -1.42 -7.72 10.08
CA LYS A 347 -2.09 -8.47 8.99
C LYS A 347 -1.10 -8.98 7.94
N VAL A 348 0.01 -8.26 7.75
CA VAL A 348 1.05 -8.68 6.80
C VAL A 348 1.76 -9.91 7.31
N LEU A 349 2.04 -9.94 8.62
CA LEU A 349 2.77 -11.02 9.26
C LEU A 349 1.89 -12.20 9.66
N ASN A 350 0.60 -11.99 9.96
CA ASN A 350 -0.36 -13.05 10.30
C ASN A 350 -1.13 -13.61 9.10
N SER A 351 -0.82 -13.23 7.85
CA SER A 351 -1.37 -13.96 6.69
C SER A 351 -0.65 -15.29 6.52
N SER A 352 -0.85 -16.16 7.51
CA SER A 352 -0.68 -17.60 7.44
C SER A 352 -2.06 -18.17 7.12
N GLU A 353 -2.51 -18.03 5.87
CA GLU A 353 -3.55 -18.85 5.20
C GLU A 353 -3.99 -18.25 3.86
#